data_AF-A0A957H8K8-F1
#
_entry.id   AF-A0A957H8K8-F1
#
_cell.length_a   1.000
_cell.length_b   1.000
_cell.length_c   1.000
_cell.angle_alpha   90.00
_cell.angle_beta   90.00
_cell.angle_gamma   90.00
#
_symmetry.space_group_name_H-M   'P 1'
#
loop_
_entity.id
_entity.type
_entity.pdbx_description
1 polymer ?
#
loop_
_entity_poly.entity_id
_entity_poly.type
_entity_poly.pdbx_seq_one_letter_code
_entity_poly.pdbx_strand_id
1 'polypeptide(L)' 'MPTIGFLHTSPVHVPTFTTLLAELAPEWQAIHQVDEPLLAEARQNGPDAPGILMQLQSHLTQLKEAGASQIVCTCS' A
#
# COMPACT_ATOMS: atom_id res chain seq x y z
N MET A 1 0.71 -15.87 -11.71
CA MET A 1 0.14 -15.87 -10.35
C MET A 1 -0.44 -14.50 -10.10
N PRO A 2 -1.66 -14.37 -9.54
CA PRO A 2 -2.21 -13.07 -9.19
C PRO A 2 -1.38 -12.39 -8.09
N THR A 3 -1.35 -11.06 -8.13
CA THR A 3 -0.53 -10.25 -7.21
C THR A 3 -1.41 -9.26 -6.46
N ILE A 4 -1.24 -9.16 -5.14
CA ILE A 4 -1.80 -8.10 -4.30
C ILE A 4 -0.73 -7.05 -4.05
N GLY A 5 -1.05 -5.80 -4.33
CA GLY A 5 -0.30 -4.63 -3.90
C GLY A 5 -0.81 -4.14 -2.54
N PHE A 6 0.07 -4.04 -1.55
CA PHE A 6 -0.26 -3.44 -0.27
C PHE A 6 0.33 -2.04 -0.17
N LEU A 7 -0.48 -1.08 0.25
CA LEU A 7 -0.03 0.28 0.56
C LEU A 7 -0.10 0.52 2.07
N HIS A 8 1.02 0.97 2.63
CA HIS A 8 1.21 1.22 4.05
C HIS A 8 1.87 2.60 4.27
N THR A 9 1.64 3.17 5.45
CA THR A 9 2.42 4.29 6.00
C THR A 9 3.33 3.87 7.15
N SER A 10 3.53 2.55 7.33
CA SER A 10 4.47 2.00 8.29
C SER A 10 5.01 0.64 7.82
N PRO A 11 6.34 0.39 7.92
CA PRO A 11 6.94 -0.88 7.50
C PRO A 11 6.53 -2.06 8.40
N VAL A 12 6.00 -1.79 9.60
CA VAL A 12 5.59 -2.84 10.56
C VAL A 12 4.46 -3.73 10.04
N HIS A 13 3.75 -3.28 9.00
CA HIS A 13 2.68 -4.04 8.37
C HIS A 13 3.21 -5.07 7.36
N VAL A 14 4.43 -4.90 6.83
CA VAL A 14 4.97 -5.78 5.78
C VAL A 14 5.05 -7.25 6.23
N PRO A 15 5.65 -7.60 7.39
CA PRO A 15 5.73 -9.00 7.81
C PRO A 15 4.34 -9.59 8.06
N THR A 16 3.45 -8.83 8.72
CA THR A 16 2.09 -9.26 9.05
C THR A 16 1.29 -9.61 7.80
N PHE A 17 1.26 -8.72 6.80
CA PHE A 17 0.50 -8.97 5.57
C PHE A 17 1.17 -10.01 4.66
N THR A 18 2.50 -10.14 4.72
CA THR A 18 3.20 -11.25 4.04
C THR A 18 2.77 -12.60 4.62
N THR A 19 2.74 -12.73 5.94
CA THR A 19 2.29 -13.96 6.62
C THR A 19 0.82 -14.26 6.33
N LEU A 20 -0.06 -13.25 6.46
CA LEU A 20 -1.49 -13.44 6.17
C LEU A 20 -1.74 -13.86 4.72
N LEU A 21 -1.00 -13.29 3.75
CA LEU A 21 -1.14 -13.70 2.36
C LEU A 21 -0.70 -15.15 2.16
N ALA A 22 0.43 -15.55 2.74
CA ALA A 22 0.93 -16.92 2.65
C ALA A 22 -0.06 -17.94 3.27
N GLU A 23 -0.75 -17.57 4.34
CA GLU A 23 -1.74 -18.43 5.01
C GLU A 23 -3.06 -18.54 4.22
N LEU A 24 -3.57 -17.41 3.71
CA LEU A 24 -4.91 -17.33 3.11
C LEU A 24 -4.91 -17.57 1.60
N ALA A 25 -3.80 -17.27 0.93
CA ALA A 25 -3.68 -17.31 -0.52
C ALA A 25 -2.23 -17.63 -0.96
N PRO A 26 -1.72 -18.85 -0.68
CA PRO A 26 -0.33 -19.22 -0.93
C PRO A 26 0.11 -19.15 -2.40
N GLU A 27 -0.84 -19.19 -3.34
CA GLU A 27 -0.59 -19.07 -4.78
C GLU A 27 -0.46 -17.62 -5.27
N TRP A 28 -0.63 -16.63 -4.37
CA TRP A 28 -0.58 -15.21 -4.68
C TRP A 28 0.77 -14.60 -4.30
N GLN A 29 1.14 -13.54 -5.02
CA GLN A 29 2.34 -12.75 -4.73
C GLN A 29 1.98 -11.43 -4.04
N ALA A 30 2.92 -10.90 -3.25
CA ALA A 30 2.79 -9.60 -2.59
C ALA A 30 3.78 -8.59 -3.16
N ILE A 31 3.32 -7.36 -3.35
CA ILE A 31 4.17 -6.18 -3.52
C ILE A 31 3.80 -5.21 -2.42
N HIS A 32 4.79 -4.67 -1.71
CA HIS A 32 4.57 -3.73 -0.62
C HIS A 32 5.11 -2.35 -1.00
N GLN A 33 4.24 -1.34 -0.96
CA GLN A 33 4.58 0.07 -1.06
C GLN A 33 4.44 0.68 0.34
N VAL A 34 5.52 1.29 0.84
CA VAL A 34 5.55 1.92 2.17
C VAL A 34 5.93 3.40 2.01
N ASP A 35 5.08 4.29 2.52
CA ASP A 35 5.32 5.73 2.55
C ASP A 35 5.02 6.27 3.96
N GLU A 36 6.02 6.22 4.84
CA GLU A 36 5.91 6.76 6.20
C GLU A 36 5.66 8.29 6.23
N PRO A 37 6.33 9.11 5.39
CA PRO A 37 6.07 10.55 5.31
C PRO A 37 4.61 10.92 5.02
N LEU A 38 3.92 10.16 4.16
CA LEU A 38 2.54 10.46 3.74
C LEU A 38 1.57 10.64 4.92
N LEU A 39 1.68 9.83 5.97
CA LEU A 39 0.85 9.97 7.17
C LEU A 39 1.18 11.24 7.95
N ALA A 40 2.47 11.56 8.08
CA ALA A 40 2.91 12.77 8.77
C ALA A 40 2.42 14.03 8.04
N GLU A 41 2.49 14.04 6.70
CA GLU A 41 1.99 15.14 5.87
C GLU A 41 0.47 15.24 5.91
N ALA A 42 -0.25 14.11 5.85
CA ALA A 42 -1.71 14.08 5.95
C ALA A 42 -2.22 14.57 7.32
N ARG A 43 -1.49 14.28 8.41
CA ARG A 43 -1.82 14.80 9.74
C ARG A 43 -1.63 16.31 9.86
N GLN A 44 -0.69 16.88 9.10
CA GLN A 44 -0.40 18.32 9.12
C GLN A 44 -1.35 19.10 8.22
N ASN A 45 -1.61 18.60 7.01
CA ASN A 45 -2.31 19.33 5.95
C ASN A 45 -3.76 18.85 5.71
N GLY A 46 -4.13 17.73 6.33
CA GLY A 46 -5.40 17.03 6.08
C GLY A 46 -5.25 15.93 5.01
N PRO A 47 -6.02 14.83 5.12
CA PRO A 47 -5.95 13.71 4.18
C PRO A 47 -6.43 14.06 2.76
N ASP A 48 -7.31 15.07 2.64
CA ASP A 48 -7.84 15.53 1.36
C ASP A 48 -6.98 16.62 0.70
N ALA A 49 -5.83 16.96 1.29
CA ALA A 49 -4.92 17.93 0.70
C ALA A 49 -4.46 17.46 -0.70
N PRO A 50 -4.43 18.35 -1.72
CA PRO A 50 -4.12 17.95 -3.09
C PRO A 50 -2.79 17.19 -3.26
N GLY A 51 -1.77 17.54 -2.46
CA GLY A 51 -0.48 16.84 -2.46
C GLY A 51 -0.59 15.38 -1.99
N ILE A 52 -1.38 15.13 -0.95
CA ILE A 52 -1.63 13.78 -0.40
C ILE A 52 -2.37 12.93 -1.42
N LEU A 53 -3.42 13.48 -2.03
CA LEU A 53 -4.19 12.78 -3.07
C LEU A 53 -3.31 12.43 -4.29
N MET A 54 -2.43 13.35 -4.69
CA MET A 54 -1.49 13.13 -5.80
C MET A 54 -0.47 12.03 -5.48
N GLN A 55 0.13 12.05 -4.28
CA GLN A 55 1.05 11.00 -3.83
C GLN A 55 0.34 9.64 -3.75
N LEU A 56 -0.85 9.60 -3.13
CA LEU A 56 -1.68 8.39 -3.06
C LEU A 56 -1.96 7.83 -4.46
N GLN A 57 -2.39 8.67 -5.40
CA GLN A 57 -2.65 8.25 -6.78
C GLN A 57 -1.38 7.74 -7.50
N SER A 58 -0.22 8.34 -7.22
CA SER A 58 1.06 7.86 -7.73
C SER A 58 1.38 6.46 -7.21
N HIS A 59 1.24 6.21 -5.91
CA HIS A 59 1.48 4.88 -5.32
C HIS A 59 0.54 3.81 -5.87
N LEU A 60 -0.74 4.12 -6.01
CA LEU A 60 -1.72 3.21 -6.62
C LEU A 60 -1.35 2.88 -8.08
N THR A 61 -0.88 3.88 -8.83
CA THR A 61 -0.42 3.69 -10.22
C THR A 61 0.82 2.81 -10.28
N GLN A 62 1.82 3.07 -9.43
CA GLN A 62 3.04 2.27 -9.35
C GLN A 62 2.75 0.79 -9.01
N LEU A 63 1.85 0.53 -8.05
CA LEU A 63 1.44 -0.84 -7.71
C LEU A 63 0.77 -1.54 -8.90
N LYS A 64 -0.12 -0.84 -9.61
CA LYS A 64 -0.77 -1.37 -10.81
C LYS A 64 0.25 -1.68 -11.91
N GLU A 65 1.20 -0.77 -12.15
CA GLU A 65 2.28 -0.95 -13.15
C GLU A 65 3.22 -2.08 -12.77
N ALA A 66 3.43 -2.31 -11.48
CA ALA A 66 4.19 -3.45 -10.96
C ALA A 66 3.43 -4.79 -11.04
N GLY A 67 2.20 -4.79 -11.56
CA GLY A 67 1.41 -6.00 -11.82
C GLY A 67 0.41 -6.36 -10.72
N ALA A 68 0.14 -5.46 -9.77
CA ALA A 68 -0.91 -5.68 -8.77
C ALA A 68 -2.29 -5.77 -9.47
N SER A 69 -2.93 -6.93 -9.30
CA SER A 69 -4.31 -7.19 -9.78
C SER A 69 -5.37 -6.71 -8.79
N GLN A 70 -4.97 -6.55 -7.52
CA GLN A 70 -5.77 -6.01 -6.43
C GLN A 70 -4.87 -5.14 -5.56
N ILE A 71 -5.39 -4.04 -5.03
CA ILE A 71 -4.65 -3.14 -4.13
C ILE A 71 -5.40 -3.02 -2.80
N VAL A 72 -4.66 -3.17 -1.70
CA VAL A 72 -5.18 -3.05 -0.33
C VAL A 72 -4.45 -1.92 0.38
N CYS A 73 -5.17 -0.84 0.68
CA CYS A 73 -4.70 0.20 1.59
C CYS A 73 -4.94 -0.27 3.02
N THR A 74 -3.89 -0.30 3.84
CA THR A 74 -3.93 -0.95 5.16
C THR A 74 -3.91 0.03 6.34
N CYS A 75 -3.57 1.29 6.08
CA CYS A 75 -3.53 2.34 7.08
C CYS A 75 -4.77 3.24 6.91
N SER A 76 -5.47 3.51 8.02
CA SER A 76 -6.64 4.40 8.11
C SER A 76 -6.30 5.72 8.78
#